data_AF-A0A977XLC4-F1
#
_entry.id   AF-A0A977XLC4-F1
#
_cell.length_a   1.000
_cell.length_b   1.000
_cell.length_c   1.000
_cell.angle_alpha   90.00
_cell.angle_beta   90.00
_cell.angle_gamma   90.00
#
_symmetry.space_group_name_H-M   'P 1'
#
loop_
_entity.id
_entity.type
_entity.pdbx_description
1 polymer ?
#
loop_
_entity_poly.entity_id
_entity_poly.type
_entity_poly.pdbx_seq_one_letter_code
_entity_poly.pdbx_strand_id
1 'polypeptide(L)'
;MLIILTLTVIILTFCSVIASLASLLSKKSLNDREKSSPFECGFDPKSSARLPFSLRFFLIAVIFLIFDVEIALLLPIIIILQWSHLTSWAITTLLFLIILLMGLYHEWNQGALEWAY
;
A
#
# COMPACT_ATOMS: atom_id res chain seq x y z
N MET A 1 -2.63 6.44 25.20
CA MET A 1 -3.79 5.84 24.50
C MET A 1 -4.95 6.83 24.36
N LEU A 2 -5.45 7.44 25.45
CA LEU A 2 -6.54 8.42 25.40
C LEU A 2 -6.24 9.61 24.46
N ILE A 3 -5.01 10.15 24.51
CA ILE A 3 -4.58 11.27 23.65
C ILE A 3 -4.63 10.90 22.16
N ILE A 4 -4.21 9.68 21.81
CA ILE A 4 -4.24 9.19 20.43
C ILE A 4 -5.70 9.06 19.97
N LEU A 5 -6.57 8.49 20.82
CA LEU A 5 -8.00 8.38 20.53
C LEU A 5 -8.63 9.76 20.32
N THR A 6 -8.36 10.73 21.20
CA THR A 6 -8.90 12.09 21.06
C THR A 6 -8.43 12.77 19.77
N LEU A 7 -7.16 12.60 19.38
CA LEU A 7 -6.63 13.16 18.13
C LEU A 7 -7.29 12.51 16.90
N THR A 8 -7.47 11.18 16.89
CA THR A 8 -8.15 10.51 15.78
C THR A 8 -9.60 10.99 15.59
N VAL A 9 -10.33 11.19 16.70
CA VAL A 9 -11.71 11.71 16.65
C VAL A 9 -11.74 13.15 16.14
N ILE A 10 -10.80 14.00 16.56
CA ILE A 10 -10.71 15.38 16.07
C ILE A 10 -10.45 15.42 14.56
N ILE A 11 -9.54 14.59 14.05
CA ILE A 11 -9.22 14.55 12.61
C ILE A 11 -10.43 14.07 11.79
N LEU A 12 -11.09 12.99 12.22
CA LEU A 12 -12.26 12.45 11.52
C LEU A 12 -13.43 13.44 11.52
N THR A 13 -13.69 14.10 12.64
CA THR A 13 -14.74 15.12 12.72
C THR A 13 -14.42 16.29 11.80
N PHE A 14 -13.17 16.77 11.79
CA PHE A 14 -12.73 17.85 10.90
C PHE A 14 -12.92 17.50 9.41
N CYS A 15 -12.47 16.32 8.97
CA CYS A 15 -12.67 15.86 7.59
C CYS A 15 -14.15 15.78 7.22
N SER A 16 -15.00 15.27 8.11
CA SER A 16 -16.45 15.15 7.87
C SER A 16 -17.14 16.51 7.78
N VAL A 17 -16.75 17.47 8.61
CA VAL A 17 -17.26 18.85 8.58
C VAL A 17 -16.91 19.51 7.25
N ILE A 18 -15.65 19.41 6.79
CA ILE A 18 -15.24 19.98 5.49
C ILE A 18 -16.02 19.33 4.34
N ALA A 19 -16.14 18.00 4.33
CA ALA A 19 -16.89 17.30 3.28
C ALA A 19 -18.37 17.72 3.25
N SER A 20 -18.99 17.88 4.42
CA SER A 20 -20.38 18.34 4.53
C SER A 20 -20.55 19.79 4.07
N LEU A 21 -19.67 20.70 4.49
CA LEU A 21 -19.65 22.09 4.05
C LEU A 21 -19.47 22.20 2.53
N ALA A 22 -18.52 21.45 1.95
CA ALA A 22 -18.31 21.39 0.51
C ALA A 22 -19.57 20.90 -0.22
N SER A 23 -20.27 19.91 0.33
CA SER A 23 -21.52 19.41 -0.26
C SER A 23 -22.69 20.41 -0.16
N LEU A 24 -22.78 21.16 0.95
CA LEU A 24 -23.82 22.16 1.19
C LEU A 24 -23.60 23.43 0.35
N LEU A 25 -22.35 23.87 0.21
CA LEU A 25 -21.99 25.04 -0.59
C LEU A 25 -22.00 24.74 -2.10
N SER A 26 -21.85 23.47 -2.49
CA SER A 26 -21.84 23.08 -3.90
C SER A 26 -23.21 23.29 -4.55
N LYS A 27 -23.23 24.03 -5.66
CA LYS A 27 -24.42 24.20 -6.50
C LYS A 27 -24.66 22.92 -7.33
N LYS A 28 -25.17 21.87 -6.68
CA LYS A 28 -25.51 20.57 -7.30
C LYS A 28 -26.92 20.53 -7.91
N SER A 29 -27.54 21.68 -8.16
CA SER A 29 -28.99 21.79 -8.42
C SER A 29 -29.47 21.18 -9.74
N LEU A 30 -28.58 20.91 -10.70
CA LEU A 30 -28.95 20.32 -11.99
C LEU A 30 -28.10 19.07 -12.23
N ASN A 31 -28.75 17.92 -12.12
CA ASN A 31 -28.17 16.63 -12.47
C ASN A 31 -28.35 16.42 -13.97
N ASP A 32 -27.40 16.92 -14.75
CA ASP A 32 -27.39 16.75 -16.20
C ASP A 32 -26.77 15.39 -16.56
N ARG A 33 -27.37 14.69 -17.53
CA ARG A 33 -26.90 13.38 -17.99
C ARG A 33 -25.45 13.46 -18.45
N GLU A 34 -25.11 14.48 -19.23
CA GLU A 34 -23.76 14.69 -19.78
C GLU A 34 -22.74 15.06 -18.69
N LYS A 35 -23.19 15.64 -17.58
CA LYS A 35 -22.32 15.89 -16.41
C LYS A 35 -22.04 14.61 -15.62
N SER A 36 -22.96 13.65 -15.68
CA SER A 36 -22.82 12.34 -15.04
C SER A 36 -22.16 11.28 -15.92
N SER A 37 -22.02 11.52 -17.22
CA SER A 37 -21.36 10.59 -18.13
C SER A 37 -19.83 10.61 -17.97
N PRO A 38 -19.14 9.48 -18.14
CA PRO A 38 -17.68 9.42 -18.14
C PRO A 38 -17.06 10.39 -19.15
N PHE A 39 -15.90 10.95 -18.80
CA PHE A 39 -15.16 11.86 -19.66
C PHE A 39 -14.46 11.09 -20.77
N GLU A 40 -15.16 10.86 -21.88
CA GLU A 40 -14.58 10.23 -23.07
C GLU A 40 -15.51 10.48 -24.28
N CYS A 41 -15.62 11.73 -24.74
CA CYS A 41 -16.30 12.09 -25.99
C CYS A 41 -17.71 11.48 -26.24
N GLY A 42 -18.44 11.07 -25.19
CA GLY A 42 -19.74 10.40 -25.31
C GLY A 42 -19.69 8.90 -25.62
N PHE A 43 -18.53 8.24 -25.52
CA PHE A 43 -18.44 6.79 -25.51
C PHE A 43 -18.77 6.25 -24.13
N ASP A 44 -19.76 5.36 -24.05
CA ASP A 44 -19.92 4.53 -22.86
C ASP A 44 -18.66 3.67 -22.73
N PRO A 45 -17.97 3.67 -21.57
CA PRO A 45 -16.89 2.73 -21.32
C PRO A 45 -17.49 1.33 -21.23
N LYS A 46 -17.69 0.70 -22.39
CA LYS A 46 -18.02 -0.72 -22.52
C LYS A 46 -16.74 -1.53 -22.32
N SER A 47 -16.12 -1.39 -21.17
CA SER A 47 -15.15 -2.37 -20.71
C SER A 47 -15.91 -3.54 -20.12
N SER A 48 -15.60 -4.75 -20.59
CA SER A 48 -16.02 -5.93 -19.85
C SER A 48 -15.29 -5.92 -18.50
N ALA A 49 -15.94 -6.37 -17.42
CA ALA A 49 -15.30 -6.44 -16.10
C ALA A 49 -14.07 -7.37 -16.05
N ARG A 50 -13.80 -8.10 -17.14
CA ARG A 50 -12.73 -9.10 -17.28
C ARG A 50 -11.80 -8.79 -18.44
N LEU A 51 -11.48 -7.52 -18.66
CA LEU A 51 -10.40 -7.17 -19.57
C LEU A 51 -9.08 -7.70 -19.03
N PRO A 52 -8.23 -8.30 -19.87
CA PRO A 52 -6.89 -8.69 -19.46
C PRO A 52 -6.11 -7.42 -19.08
N PHE A 53 -5.64 -7.40 -17.84
CA PHE A 53 -4.73 -6.38 -17.33
C PHE A 53 -3.29 -6.91 -17.34
N SER A 54 -2.30 -6.04 -17.23
CA SER A 54 -0.91 -6.48 -17.24
C SER A 54 -0.58 -7.26 -15.96
N LEU A 55 -0.09 -8.50 -16.14
CA LEU A 55 0.35 -9.37 -15.04
C LEU A 55 1.49 -8.76 -14.19
N ARG A 56 2.19 -7.76 -14.73
CA ARG A 56 3.25 -7.03 -14.03
C ARG A 56 2.75 -6.34 -12.77
N PHE A 57 1.57 -5.70 -12.80
CA PHE A 57 1.01 -5.06 -11.60
C PHE A 57 0.65 -6.09 -10.51
N PHE A 58 0.20 -7.29 -10.93
CA PHE A 58 -0.07 -8.37 -10.00
C PHE A 58 1.21 -8.89 -9.34
N LEU A 59 2.27 -9.13 -10.14
CA LEU A 59 3.59 -9.54 -9.63
C LEU A 59 4.14 -8.54 -8.62
N ILE A 60 4.09 -7.23 -8.92
CA ILE A 60 4.55 -6.18 -8.00
C ILE A 60 3.75 -6.22 -6.68
N ALA A 61 2.43 -6.42 -6.73
CA ALA A 61 1.60 -6.49 -5.53
C ALA A 61 1.94 -7.70 -4.65
N VAL A 62 2.21 -8.86 -5.25
CA VAL A 62 2.62 -10.08 -4.53
C VAL A 62 4.00 -9.90 -3.90
N ILE A 63 4.96 -9.36 -4.65
CA ILE A 63 6.33 -9.09 -4.17
C ILE A 63 6.30 -8.08 -3.02
N PHE A 64 5.52 -7.00 -3.15
CA PHE A 64 5.33 -6.01 -2.08
C PHE A 64 4.79 -6.65 -0.80
N LEU A 65 3.79 -7.54 -0.90
CA LEU A 65 3.22 -8.22 0.25
C LEU A 65 4.27 -9.07 0.98
N ILE A 66 5.10 -9.80 0.24
CA ILE A 66 6.17 -10.62 0.83
C ILE A 66 7.20 -9.72 1.53
N PHE A 67 7.68 -8.66 0.88
CA PHE A 67 8.63 -7.72 1.48
C PHE A 67 8.07 -7.01 2.72
N ASP A 68 6.78 -6.69 2.77
CA ASP A 68 6.15 -6.10 3.97
C ASP A 68 6.21 -7.07 5.16
N VAL A 69 5.96 -8.36 4.92
CA VAL A 69 6.11 -9.41 5.95
C VAL A 69 7.56 -9.56 6.40
N GLU A 70 8.53 -9.49 5.48
CA GLU A 70 9.96 -9.54 5.83
C GLU A 70 10.38 -8.37 6.72
N ILE A 71 9.93 -7.15 6.41
CA ILE A 71 10.21 -5.96 7.23
C ILE A 71 9.56 -6.08 8.61
N ALA A 72 8.33 -6.61 8.70
CA ALA A 72 7.66 -6.86 9.96
C ALA A 72 8.46 -7.83 10.86
N LEU A 73 9.16 -8.81 10.26
CA LEU A 73 10.06 -9.73 10.97
C LEU A 73 11.41 -9.10 11.33
N LEU A 74 11.90 -8.13 10.55
CA LEU A 74 13.16 -7.41 10.84
C LEU A 74 13.03 -6.43 12.00
N LEU A 75 11.90 -5.73 12.14
CA LEU A 75 11.66 -4.74 13.19
C LEU A 75 11.95 -5.22 14.64
N PRO A 76 11.49 -6.40 15.09
CA PRO A 76 11.73 -6.86 16.46
C PRO A 76 13.19 -7.21 16.76
N ILE A 77 14.05 -7.41 15.76
CA ILE A 77 15.46 -7.77 15.96
C ILE A 77 16.19 -6.72 16.82
N ILE A 78 15.88 -5.44 16.63
CA ILE A 78 16.47 -4.33 17.41
C ILE A 78 16.04 -4.40 18.88
N ILE A 79 14.79 -4.79 19.13
CA ILE A 79 14.25 -4.92 20.49
C ILE A 79 14.89 -6.13 21.18
N ILE A 80 15.02 -7.26 20.47
CA ILE A 80 15.58 -8.51 21.00
C ILE A 80 17.06 -8.37 21.41
N LEU A 81 17.81 -7.43 20.82
CA LEU A 81 19.19 -7.13 21.20
C LEU A 81 19.33 -6.84 22.70
N GLN A 82 18.34 -6.19 23.31
CA GLN A 82 18.38 -5.83 24.74
C GLN A 82 18.19 -7.02 25.69
N TRP A 83 17.64 -8.14 25.19
CA TRP A 83 17.19 -9.28 26.00
C TRP A 83 18.02 -10.55 25.76
N SER A 84 18.90 -10.55 24.77
CA SER A 84 19.64 -11.73 24.31
C SER A 84 21.15 -11.54 24.38
N HIS A 85 21.91 -12.64 24.37
CA HIS A 85 23.35 -12.56 24.28
C HIS A 85 23.78 -12.03 22.90
N LEU A 86 24.75 -11.11 22.90
CA LEU A 86 25.23 -10.42 21.71
C LEU A 86 25.70 -11.39 20.61
N THR A 87 26.37 -12.48 20.98
CA THR A 87 26.89 -13.48 20.04
C THR A 87 25.77 -14.27 19.36
N SER A 88 24.78 -14.75 20.12
CA SER A 88 23.62 -15.47 19.56
C SER A 88 22.75 -14.57 18.69
N TRP A 89 22.56 -13.31 19.11
CA TRP A 89 21.83 -12.31 18.35
C TRP A 89 22.53 -12.00 17.02
N ALA A 90 23.85 -11.80 17.04
CA ALA A 90 24.63 -11.48 15.84
C ALA A 90 24.59 -12.62 14.82
N ILE A 91 24.76 -13.87 15.26
CA ILE A 91 24.77 -15.04 14.36
C ILE A 91 23.39 -15.23 13.70
N THR A 92 22.32 -15.18 14.51
CA THR A 92 20.95 -15.39 14.00
C THR A 92 20.51 -14.26 13.06
N THR A 93 20.81 -13.00 13.41
CA THR A 93 20.51 -11.84 12.56
C THR A 93 21.27 -11.89 11.24
N LEU A 94 22.57 -12.24 11.28
CA LEU A 94 23.38 -12.35 10.07
C LEU A 94 22.84 -13.45 9.14
N LEU A 95 22.52 -14.62 9.69
CA LEU A 95 21.97 -15.73 8.92
C LEU A 95 20.63 -15.36 8.29
N PHE A 96 19.75 -14.70 9.06
CA PHE A 96 18.46 -14.22 8.58
C PHE A 96 18.61 -13.22 7.42
N LEU A 97 19.48 -12.22 7.57
CA LEU A 97 19.73 -11.23 6.52
C LEU A 97 20.30 -11.86 5.24
N ILE A 98 21.19 -12.85 5.37
CA ILE A 98 21.73 -13.57 4.21
C ILE A 98 20.61 -14.28 3.43
N ILE A 99 19.68 -14.93 4.13
CA ILE A 99 18.55 -15.62 3.47
C ILE A 99 17.69 -14.62 2.70
N LEU A 100 17.35 -13.47 3.32
CA LEU A 100 16.55 -12.43 2.67
C LEU A 100 17.26 -11.86 1.43
N LEU A 101 18.57 -11.57 1.54
CA LEU A 101 19.36 -11.06 0.42
C LEU A 101 19.46 -12.07 -0.73
N MET A 102 19.59 -13.37 -0.43
CA MET A 102 19.56 -14.41 -1.47
C MET A 102 18.20 -14.49 -2.17
N GLY A 103 17.10 -14.37 -1.43
CA GLY A 103 15.75 -14.32 -1.99
C GLY A 103 15.58 -13.14 -2.95
N LEU A 104 15.95 -11.94 -2.52
CA LEU A 104 15.93 -10.74 -3.35
C LEU A 104 16.79 -10.88 -4.61
N TYR A 105 18.00 -11.44 -4.49
CA TYR A 105 18.87 -11.65 -5.65
C TYR A 105 18.26 -12.63 -6.66
N HIS A 106 17.60 -13.69 -6.17
CA HIS A 106 16.89 -14.62 -7.04
C HIS A 106 15.73 -13.95 -7.78
N GLU A 107 14.91 -13.16 -7.09
CA GLU A 107 13.79 -12.42 -7.69
C GLU A 107 14.26 -11.40 -8.74
N TRP A 108 15.38 -10.72 -8.46
CA TRP A 108 16.01 -9.83 -9.43
C TRP A 108 16.43 -10.58 -10.69
N ASN A 109 17.12 -11.71 -10.53
CA ASN A 109 17.59 -12.50 -11.68
C ASN A 109 16.43 -13.07 -12.53
N GLN A 110 15.24 -13.23 -11.96
CA GLN A 110 14.03 -13.60 -12.70
C GLN A 110 13.35 -12.43 -13.42
N GLY A 111 13.90 -11.21 -13.32
CA GLY A 111 13.35 -10.00 -13.94
C GLY A 111 12.03 -9.54 -13.31
N ALA A 112 11.67 -10.06 -12.14
CA ALA A 112 10.39 -9.74 -11.49
C ALA A 112 10.29 -8.28 -11.00
N LEU A 113 11.46 -7.65 -10.80
CA LEU A 113 11.61 -6.26 -10.38
C LEU A 113 11.76 -5.27 -11.55
N GLU A 114 11.89 -5.76 -12.78
CA GLU A 114 12.08 -4.90 -13.95
C GLU A 114 10.73 -4.35 -14.43
N TRP A 115 10.56 -3.03 -14.34
CA TRP A 115 9.30 -2.36 -14.67
C TRP A 115 9.06 -2.23 -16.17
N ALA A 116 10.12 -2.03 -16.95
CA ALA A 116 10.04 -1.81 -18.39
C ALA A 116 11.31 -2.32 -19.10
N TYR A 117 11.12 -3.32 -19.96
CA TYR A 117 11.56 -3.21 -21.35
C TYR A 117 10.36 -2.78 -22.18
#